data_AF-A0A1E5L5B2-F1
#
_entry.id   AF-A0A1E5L5B2-F1
#
_cell.length_a   1.000
_cell.length_b   1.000
_cell.length_c   1.000
_cell.angle_alpha   90.00
_cell.angle_beta   90.00
_cell.angle_gamma   90.00
#
_symmetry.space_group_name_H-M   'P 1'
#
loop_
_entity.id
_entity.type
_entity.pdbx_description
1 polymer ?
#
loop_
_entity_poly.entity_id
_entity_poly.type
_entity_poly.pdbx_seq_one_letter_code
_entity_poly.pdbx_strand_id
1 'polypeptide(L)'
;MRLNEQGKPGTANAVLDHKNSRIKIVNYNNELARDEVETLKCIAKAKNLDKIIVTAGEYSYRKYRRYGFQIEGTIEKFFRGEKAYLLSLFLQDERQQNPYSAEEDKVLLETEQYTSNMDTSRRDQIKIVTRTATTADAQELSQIFRKVFSTYPTQLHDPSYIAEIMNQHVLFKVCVIDDRIASVASAEIDWNHKNAEMTDCATLPEYRGLGLMDNLIDALETEMLTLDIPCVYSLARARSLGITMVFRNRGYQYRGRLVNNCHICGQYESMNIWEKQLNTTV
;
A
#
# COMPACT_ATOMS: atom_id res chain seq x y z
N MET A 1 0.53 -21.10 -17.70
CA MET A 1 0.66 -19.95 -16.77
C MET A 1 1.88 -19.12 -17.13
N ARG A 2 1.75 -17.80 -17.31
CA ARG A 2 2.89 -16.88 -17.49
C ARG A 2 3.32 -16.35 -16.13
N LEU A 3 4.60 -16.48 -15.79
CA LEU A 3 5.19 -15.96 -14.55
C LEU A 3 6.16 -14.84 -14.88
N ASN A 4 6.21 -13.81 -14.04
CA ASN A 4 7.26 -12.81 -14.12
C ASN A 4 8.13 -12.84 -12.83
N GLU A 5 9.45 -12.96 -13.02
CA GLU A 5 10.45 -12.84 -11.96
C GLU A 5 10.93 -11.39 -11.74
N GLN A 6 10.66 -10.47 -12.69
CA GLN A 6 11.11 -9.07 -12.67
C GLN A 6 10.06 -8.06 -12.15
N GLY A 7 9.00 -8.50 -11.48
CA GLY A 7 8.06 -7.58 -10.81
C GLY A 7 7.12 -6.78 -11.70
N LYS A 8 7.31 -6.70 -13.03
CA LYS A 8 6.42 -5.94 -13.95
C LYS A 8 5.18 -6.78 -14.33
N PRO A 9 3.95 -6.41 -13.97
CA PRO A 9 2.80 -7.31 -14.08
C PRO A 9 2.37 -7.73 -15.50
N GLY A 10 2.81 -7.05 -16.58
CA GLY A 10 2.71 -7.52 -17.97
C GLY A 10 1.42 -8.30 -18.34
N THR A 11 1.57 -9.41 -19.08
CA THR A 11 0.51 -10.43 -19.28
C THR A 11 0.67 -11.60 -18.30
N ALA A 12 1.42 -11.39 -17.21
CA ALA A 12 1.74 -12.44 -16.27
C ALA A 12 0.53 -12.74 -15.38
N ASN A 13 0.31 -14.02 -15.08
CA ASN A 13 -0.75 -14.42 -14.16
C ASN A 13 -0.30 -14.26 -12.71
N ALA A 14 1.01 -14.40 -12.45
CA ALA A 14 1.59 -14.22 -11.13
C ALA A 14 3.03 -13.66 -11.19
N VAL A 15 3.40 -12.98 -10.12
CA VAL A 15 4.72 -12.38 -9.90
C VAL A 15 5.38 -13.04 -8.69
N LEU A 16 6.65 -13.42 -8.85
CA LEU A 16 7.50 -13.93 -7.78
C LEU A 16 8.12 -12.75 -7.03
N ASP A 17 7.72 -12.55 -5.78
CA ASP A 17 8.17 -11.46 -4.92
C ASP A 17 9.11 -12.04 -3.85
N HIS A 18 10.36 -12.25 -4.27
CA HIS A 18 11.39 -12.85 -3.42
C HIS A 18 11.69 -12.00 -2.18
N LYS A 19 11.58 -10.67 -2.26
CA LYS A 19 11.85 -9.79 -1.11
C LYS A 19 10.85 -10.01 0.01
N ASN A 20 9.60 -10.32 -0.32
CA ASN A 20 8.55 -10.59 0.67
C ASN A 20 8.27 -12.10 0.85
N SER A 21 9.10 -12.96 0.26
CA SER A 21 8.97 -14.43 0.23
C SER A 21 7.59 -14.91 -0.21
N ARG A 22 7.00 -14.27 -1.22
CA ARG A 22 5.62 -14.56 -1.65
C ARG A 22 5.45 -14.63 -3.16
N ILE A 23 4.32 -15.19 -3.57
CA ILE A 23 3.79 -15.08 -4.94
C ILE A 23 2.56 -14.16 -4.92
N LYS A 24 2.51 -13.16 -5.81
CA LYS A 24 1.32 -12.34 -6.03
C LYS A 24 0.62 -12.75 -7.32
N ILE A 25 -0.62 -13.21 -7.23
CA ILE A 25 -1.48 -13.42 -8.42
C ILE A 25 -1.99 -12.03 -8.82
N VAL A 26 -1.62 -11.58 -10.03
CA VAL A 26 -1.85 -10.20 -10.50
C VAL A 26 -2.88 -10.10 -11.63
N ASN A 27 -3.25 -11.22 -12.25
CA ASN A 27 -4.27 -11.21 -13.30
C ASN A 27 -5.67 -11.36 -12.68
N TYR A 28 -6.33 -10.24 -12.46
CA TYR A 28 -7.69 -10.20 -11.89
C TYR A 28 -8.76 -10.76 -12.84
N ASN A 29 -8.52 -10.71 -14.15
CA ASN A 29 -9.50 -11.08 -15.17
C ASN A 29 -9.52 -12.59 -15.50
N ASN A 30 -8.52 -13.34 -15.05
CA ASN A 30 -8.42 -14.76 -15.33
C ASN A 30 -8.21 -15.56 -14.03
N GLU A 31 -9.30 -16.12 -13.53
CA GLU A 31 -9.28 -16.97 -12.36
C GLU A 31 -8.45 -18.23 -12.60
N LEU A 32 -7.46 -18.49 -11.75
CA LEU A 32 -6.70 -19.71 -11.83
C LEU A 32 -7.58 -20.94 -11.53
N ALA A 33 -7.37 -22.01 -12.28
CA ALA A 33 -7.90 -23.33 -11.97
C ALA A 33 -7.17 -23.95 -10.77
N ARG A 34 -7.74 -25.00 -10.16
CA ARG A 34 -7.13 -25.71 -9.03
C ARG A 34 -5.71 -26.18 -9.36
N ASP A 35 -5.51 -26.79 -10.53
CA ASP A 35 -4.21 -27.34 -10.93
C ASP A 35 -3.15 -26.24 -11.14
N GLU A 36 -3.56 -25.05 -11.55
CA GLU A 36 -2.66 -23.88 -11.65
C GLU A 36 -2.25 -23.38 -10.26
N VAL A 37 -3.18 -23.39 -9.29
CA VAL A 37 -2.86 -23.06 -7.90
C VAL A 37 -1.91 -24.10 -7.28
N GLU A 38 -2.12 -25.39 -7.53
CA GLU A 38 -1.20 -26.44 -7.08
C GLU A 38 0.18 -26.27 -7.74
N THR A 39 0.23 -25.88 -9.02
CA THR A 39 1.48 -25.53 -9.70
C THR A 39 2.19 -24.38 -9.00
N LEU A 40 1.47 -23.33 -8.59
CA LEU A 40 2.04 -22.22 -7.83
C LEU A 40 2.57 -22.65 -6.46
N LYS A 41 1.90 -23.58 -5.76
CA LYS A 41 2.41 -24.16 -4.51
C LYS A 41 3.74 -24.89 -4.72
N CYS A 42 3.84 -25.69 -5.79
CA CYS A 42 5.08 -26.38 -6.15
C CYS A 42 6.22 -25.39 -6.44
N ILE A 43 5.93 -24.32 -7.20
CA ILE A 43 6.90 -23.27 -7.50
C ILE A 43 7.33 -22.55 -6.22
N ALA A 44 6.38 -22.17 -5.37
CA ALA A 44 6.66 -21.50 -4.11
C ALA A 44 7.59 -22.34 -3.24
N LYS A 45 7.29 -23.65 -3.09
CA LYS A 45 8.16 -24.60 -2.39
C LYS A 45 9.56 -24.67 -3.01
N ALA A 46 9.67 -24.79 -4.33
CA ALA A 46 10.96 -24.88 -5.02
C ALA A 46 11.79 -23.59 -4.90
N LYS A 47 11.15 -22.44 -4.70
CA LYS A 47 11.79 -21.12 -4.59
C LYS A 47 11.85 -20.60 -3.14
N ASN A 48 11.52 -21.44 -2.15
CA ASN A 48 11.45 -21.06 -0.73
C ASN A 48 10.56 -19.84 -0.45
N LEU A 49 9.41 -19.77 -1.12
CA LEU A 49 8.37 -18.78 -0.87
C LEU A 49 7.28 -19.43 0.00
N ASP A 50 6.77 -18.69 0.97
CA ASP A 50 5.95 -19.23 2.06
C ASP A 50 4.50 -18.68 2.06
N LYS A 51 4.19 -17.75 1.16
CA LYS A 51 2.86 -17.12 1.03
C LYS A 51 2.45 -16.94 -0.43
N ILE A 52 1.18 -17.15 -0.74
CA ILE A 52 0.57 -16.77 -2.02
C ILE A 52 -0.58 -15.83 -1.75
N ILE A 53 -0.62 -14.68 -2.43
CA ILE A 53 -1.66 -13.66 -2.25
C ILE A 53 -2.43 -13.41 -3.54
N VAL A 54 -3.70 -13.07 -3.41
CA VAL A 54 -4.58 -12.71 -4.53
C VAL A 54 -5.63 -11.69 -4.09
N THR A 55 -5.89 -10.71 -4.94
CA THR A 55 -7.08 -9.86 -4.85
C THR A 55 -8.13 -10.40 -5.81
N ALA A 56 -9.33 -10.71 -5.32
CA ALA A 56 -10.36 -11.42 -6.08
C ALA A 56 -11.72 -10.75 -5.94
N GLY A 57 -12.52 -10.72 -7.01
CA GLY A 57 -13.90 -10.21 -6.97
C GLY A 57 -14.89 -11.20 -6.31
N GLU A 58 -16.17 -10.79 -6.24
CA GLU A 58 -17.27 -11.53 -5.59
C GLU A 58 -17.44 -12.97 -6.10
N TYR A 59 -17.22 -13.21 -7.39
CA TYR A 59 -17.35 -14.55 -7.96
C TYR A 59 -16.12 -15.44 -7.65
N SER A 60 -14.93 -14.86 -7.82
CA SER A 60 -13.66 -15.60 -7.77
C SER A 60 -13.23 -15.96 -6.35
N TYR A 61 -13.54 -15.14 -5.33
CA TYR A 61 -13.04 -15.39 -3.97
C TYR A 61 -13.53 -16.74 -3.41
N ARG A 62 -14.77 -17.15 -3.71
CA ARG A 62 -15.35 -18.42 -3.23
C ARG A 62 -14.58 -19.62 -3.75
N LYS A 63 -14.08 -19.52 -4.98
CA LYS A 63 -13.25 -20.54 -5.61
C LYS A 63 -11.88 -20.62 -4.92
N TYR A 64 -11.22 -19.49 -4.70
CA TYR A 64 -9.95 -19.45 -3.95
C TYR A 64 -10.09 -19.97 -2.51
N ARG A 65 -11.22 -19.69 -1.82
CA ARG A 65 -11.50 -20.29 -0.52
C ARG A 65 -11.55 -21.82 -0.54
N ARG A 66 -12.13 -22.42 -1.58
CA ARG A 66 -12.12 -23.89 -1.79
C ARG A 66 -10.73 -24.45 -2.10
N TYR A 67 -9.76 -23.59 -2.42
CA TYR A 67 -8.35 -23.92 -2.64
C TYR A 67 -7.48 -23.73 -1.39
N GLY A 68 -8.09 -23.30 -0.27
CA GLY A 68 -7.41 -23.11 1.02
C GLY A 68 -7.01 -21.66 1.31
N PHE A 69 -7.35 -20.70 0.44
CA PHE A 69 -7.08 -19.29 0.71
C PHE A 69 -8.01 -18.78 1.84
N GLN A 70 -7.45 -17.96 2.71
CA GLN A 70 -8.13 -17.27 3.80
C GLN A 70 -8.33 -15.80 3.41
N ILE A 71 -9.49 -15.24 3.76
CA ILE A 71 -9.75 -13.80 3.56
C ILE A 71 -9.05 -13.05 4.69
N GLU A 72 -8.20 -12.08 4.34
CA GLU A 72 -7.50 -11.20 5.28
C GLU A 72 -8.14 -9.81 5.36
N GLY A 73 -8.91 -9.42 4.34
CA GLY A 73 -9.73 -8.21 4.34
C GLY A 73 -10.42 -7.94 3.01
N THR A 74 -11.05 -6.77 2.90
CA THR A 74 -11.79 -6.36 1.70
C THR A 74 -11.48 -4.93 1.29
N ILE A 75 -11.82 -4.57 0.05
CA ILE A 75 -11.90 -3.18 -0.42
C ILE A 75 -13.21 -3.10 -1.21
N GLU A 76 -14.18 -2.32 -0.73
CA GLU A 76 -15.57 -2.36 -1.19
C GLU A 76 -15.76 -1.90 -2.64
N LYS A 77 -14.91 -1.00 -3.14
CA LYS A 77 -15.05 -0.43 -4.49
C LYS A 77 -13.85 -0.66 -5.42
N PHE A 78 -13.00 -1.63 -5.11
CA PHE A 78 -11.75 -1.88 -5.83
C PHE A 78 -11.94 -2.12 -7.33
N PHE A 79 -12.92 -2.96 -7.73
CA PHE A 79 -13.15 -3.34 -9.12
C PHE A 79 -14.23 -2.45 -9.74
N ARG A 80 -13.91 -1.19 -10.07
CA ARG A 80 -14.87 -0.21 -10.64
C ARG A 80 -16.17 -0.08 -9.83
N GLY A 81 -16.06 -0.05 -8.51
CA GLY A 81 -17.21 0.01 -7.61
C GLY A 81 -17.67 -1.35 -7.08
N GLU A 82 -17.10 -2.46 -7.56
CA GLU A 82 -17.33 -3.78 -6.98
C GLU A 82 -16.29 -4.15 -5.91
N LYS A 83 -16.72 -5.00 -4.98
CA LYS A 83 -15.92 -5.44 -3.84
C LYS A 83 -14.79 -6.38 -4.27
N ALA A 84 -13.60 -6.09 -3.78
CA ALA A 84 -12.48 -7.01 -3.74
C ALA A 84 -12.32 -7.67 -2.38
N TYR A 85 -11.90 -8.92 -2.43
CA TYR A 85 -11.42 -9.69 -1.30
C TYR A 85 -9.90 -9.83 -1.44
N LEU A 86 -9.17 -9.56 -0.38
CA LEU A 86 -7.74 -9.82 -0.32
C LEU A 86 -7.57 -11.14 0.41
N LEU A 87 -7.05 -12.14 -0.31
CA LEU A 87 -6.87 -13.48 0.21
C LEU A 87 -5.41 -13.91 0.22
N SER A 88 -5.11 -14.77 1.18
CA SER A 88 -3.79 -15.38 1.35
C SER A 88 -3.88 -16.87 1.57
N LEU A 89 -2.94 -17.58 0.96
CA LEU A 89 -2.65 -18.98 1.22
C LEU A 89 -1.26 -19.04 1.88
N PHE A 90 -1.24 -19.45 3.15
CA PHE A 90 -0.02 -19.67 3.90
C PHE A 90 0.48 -21.09 3.62
N LEU A 91 1.75 -21.21 3.23
CA LEU A 91 2.38 -22.49 2.90
C LEU A 91 3.21 -23.05 4.06
N GLN A 92 3.44 -22.23 5.08
CA GLN A 92 4.10 -22.55 6.34
C GLN A 92 3.28 -21.95 7.48
N ASP A 93 3.08 -22.70 8.56
CA ASP A 93 2.24 -22.28 9.69
C ASP A 93 2.82 -21.04 10.37
N GLU A 94 4.16 -20.93 10.44
CA GLU A 94 4.87 -19.80 11.03
C GLU A 94 4.54 -18.48 10.32
N ARG A 95 4.30 -18.52 9.00
CA ARG A 95 3.94 -17.31 8.24
C ARG A 95 2.56 -16.78 8.63
N GLN A 96 1.67 -17.65 9.11
CA GLN A 96 0.35 -17.28 9.62
C GLN A 96 0.41 -16.79 11.08
N GLN A 97 1.42 -17.19 11.86
CA GLN A 97 1.58 -16.75 13.24
C GLN A 97 1.93 -15.26 13.30
N ASN A 98 1.10 -14.49 13.99
CA ASN A 98 1.32 -13.06 14.20
C ASN A 98 1.63 -12.78 15.69
N PRO A 99 2.91 -12.81 16.10
CA PRO A 99 3.29 -12.55 17.48
C PRO A 99 3.01 -11.10 17.91
N TYR A 100 2.83 -10.18 16.96
CA TYR A 100 2.60 -8.76 17.22
C TYR A 100 1.13 -8.36 17.18
N SER A 101 0.19 -9.31 17.05
CA SER A 101 -1.24 -9.03 16.91
C SER A 101 -1.79 -8.10 18.01
N ALA A 102 -1.41 -8.35 19.27
CA ALA A 102 -1.83 -7.51 20.40
C ALA A 102 -1.29 -6.08 20.31
N GLU A 103 -0.06 -5.89 19.84
CA GLU A 103 0.54 -4.55 19.63
C GLU A 103 -0.16 -3.83 18.48
N GLU A 104 -0.42 -4.51 17.37
CA GLU A 104 -1.11 -3.97 16.21
C GLU A 104 -2.56 -3.57 16.54
N ASP A 105 -3.26 -4.37 17.34
CA ASP A 105 -4.62 -4.06 17.81
C ASP A 105 -4.60 -2.89 18.79
N LYS A 106 -3.57 -2.81 19.65
CA LYS A 106 -3.38 -1.64 20.52
C LYS A 106 -3.22 -0.36 19.71
N VAL A 107 -2.47 -0.38 18.60
CA VAL A 107 -2.34 0.79 17.72
C VAL A 107 -3.70 1.23 17.17
N LEU A 108 -4.55 0.29 16.73
CA LEU A 108 -5.90 0.62 16.28
C LEU A 108 -6.75 1.25 17.41
N LEU A 109 -6.75 0.66 18.60
CA LEU A 109 -7.50 1.16 19.76
C LEU A 109 -7.02 2.54 20.21
N GLU A 110 -5.70 2.75 20.28
CA GLU A 110 -5.11 4.04 20.63
C GLU A 110 -5.57 5.15 19.67
N THR A 111 -5.66 4.85 18.37
CA THR A 111 -6.16 5.84 17.39
C THR A 111 -7.64 6.15 17.53
N GLU A 112 -8.47 5.23 18.03
CA GLU A 112 -9.90 5.48 18.26
C GLU A 112 -10.13 6.42 19.46
N GLN A 113 -9.25 6.35 20.46
CA GLN A 113 -9.31 7.17 21.67
C GLN A 113 -8.59 8.50 21.52
N TYR A 114 -7.79 8.66 20.46
CA TYR A 114 -6.99 9.84 20.26
C TYR A 114 -7.84 11.02 19.80
N THR A 115 -8.02 11.99 20.69
CA THR A 115 -8.51 13.31 20.34
C THR A 115 -7.34 14.20 19.96
N SER A 116 -7.31 14.67 18.72
CA SER A 116 -6.27 15.55 18.19
C SER A 116 -6.23 16.87 18.97
N ASN A 117 -5.24 17.01 19.86
CA ASN A 117 -4.73 18.31 20.29
C ASN A 117 -3.42 18.58 19.52
N MET A 118 -3.53 18.85 18.21
CA MET A 118 -2.35 19.32 17.48
C MET A 118 -2.02 20.73 17.93
N ASP A 119 -0.86 20.88 18.56
CA ASP A 119 -0.23 22.17 18.76
C ASP A 119 0.23 22.72 17.39
N THR A 120 -0.57 23.59 16.79
CA THR A 120 -0.30 24.17 15.46
C THR A 120 0.75 25.27 15.51
N SER A 121 1.19 25.70 16.69
CA SER A 121 2.07 26.86 16.86
C SER A 121 3.37 26.78 16.06
N ARG A 122 3.95 25.57 15.93
CA ARG A 122 5.14 25.32 15.11
C ARG A 122 4.86 25.31 13.62
N ARG A 123 3.68 24.84 13.20
CA ARG A 123 3.26 24.79 11.80
C ARG A 123 3.01 26.19 11.26
N ASP A 124 2.39 27.04 12.07
CA ASP A 124 1.99 28.40 11.65
C ASP A 124 3.18 29.32 11.39
N GLN A 125 4.38 28.95 11.87
CA GLN A 125 5.64 29.67 11.68
C GLN A 125 6.44 29.19 10.46
N ILE A 126 6.05 28.09 9.83
CA ILE A 126 6.80 27.47 8.73
C ILE A 126 6.00 27.59 7.43
N LYS A 127 6.63 28.17 6.40
CA LYS A 127 6.04 28.18 5.07
C LYS A 127 6.13 26.78 4.45
N ILE A 128 5.00 26.08 4.41
CA ILE A 128 4.89 24.77 3.79
C ILE A 128 4.22 24.93 2.42
N VAL A 129 4.87 24.43 1.37
CA VAL A 129 4.30 24.41 0.02
C VAL A 129 4.01 22.96 -0.39
N THR A 130 2.74 22.64 -0.66
CA THR A 130 2.35 21.34 -1.21
C THR A 130 2.22 21.43 -2.73
N ARG A 131 2.86 20.53 -3.47
CA ARG A 131 2.78 20.46 -4.94
C ARG A 131 2.88 19.03 -5.47
N THR A 132 2.49 18.83 -6.72
CA THR A 132 2.81 17.61 -7.46
C THR A 132 4.32 17.54 -7.71
N ALA A 133 4.91 16.37 -7.50
CA ALA A 133 6.30 16.14 -7.85
C ALA A 133 6.43 15.95 -9.37
N THR A 134 7.58 16.32 -9.90
CA THR A 134 7.95 16.14 -11.31
C THR A 134 9.13 15.18 -11.40
N THR A 135 9.46 14.72 -12.61
CA THR A 135 10.63 13.84 -12.82
C THR A 135 11.94 14.50 -12.39
N ALA A 136 12.01 15.84 -12.32
CA ALA A 136 13.15 16.56 -11.79
C ALA A 136 13.37 16.32 -10.28
N ASP A 137 12.31 15.97 -9.54
CA ASP A 137 12.39 15.67 -8.11
C ASP A 137 12.88 14.24 -7.82
N ALA A 138 12.98 13.37 -8.84
CA ALA A 138 13.24 11.93 -8.66
C ALA A 138 14.53 11.65 -7.87
N GLN A 139 15.56 12.48 -8.06
CA GLN A 139 16.82 12.38 -7.31
C GLN A 139 16.60 12.62 -5.81
N GLU A 140 15.91 13.69 -5.45
CA GLU A 140 15.65 14.06 -4.06
C GLU A 140 14.68 13.07 -3.39
N LEU A 141 13.64 12.65 -4.11
CA LEU A 141 12.72 11.60 -3.66
C LEU A 141 13.47 10.32 -3.30
N SER A 142 14.42 9.88 -4.15
CA SER A 142 15.22 8.69 -3.89
C SER A 142 16.04 8.79 -2.61
N GLN A 143 16.54 9.99 -2.27
CA GLN A 143 17.33 10.24 -1.07
C GLN A 143 16.45 10.19 0.17
N ILE A 144 15.24 10.76 0.11
CA ILE A 144 14.26 10.68 1.19
C ILE A 144 13.88 9.24 1.47
N PHE A 145 13.56 8.46 0.43
CA PHE A 145 13.21 7.06 0.60
C PHE A 145 14.35 6.24 1.22
N ARG A 146 15.60 6.45 0.79
CA ARG A 146 16.78 5.81 1.43
C ARG A 146 16.93 6.20 2.91
N LYS A 147 16.64 7.45 3.26
CA LYS A 147 16.78 7.95 4.64
C LYS A 147 15.65 7.46 5.55
N VAL A 148 14.42 7.37 5.04
CA VAL A 148 13.23 7.01 5.83
C VAL A 148 13.02 5.50 5.88
N PHE A 149 13.33 4.77 4.81
CA PHE A 149 13.18 3.32 4.74
C PHE A 149 14.56 2.65 4.70
N SER A 150 14.94 1.97 5.79
CA SER A 150 16.19 1.21 5.84
C SER A 150 16.18 0.02 4.88
N THR A 151 15.02 -0.64 4.72
CA THR A 151 14.77 -1.59 3.64
C THR A 151 13.35 -1.40 3.12
N TYR A 152 13.18 -1.25 1.81
CA TYR A 152 11.88 -1.15 1.18
C TYR A 152 11.80 -2.11 -0.01
N PRO A 153 10.66 -2.81 -0.23
CA PRO A 153 10.56 -3.83 -1.28
C PRO A 153 10.73 -3.27 -2.70
N THR A 154 10.27 -2.04 -2.97
CA THR A 154 10.34 -1.43 -4.30
C THR A 154 11.70 -0.75 -4.56
N GLN A 155 11.97 -0.39 -5.83
CA GLN A 155 13.21 0.26 -6.26
C GLN A 155 13.17 1.78 -6.08
N LEU A 156 12.45 2.30 -5.08
CA LEU A 156 12.33 3.75 -4.83
C LEU A 156 13.63 4.44 -4.40
N HIS A 157 14.72 3.70 -4.26
CA HIS A 157 16.04 4.27 -4.10
C HIS A 157 16.68 4.63 -5.45
N ASP A 158 16.15 4.16 -6.57
CA ASP A 158 16.62 4.46 -7.92
C ASP A 158 15.81 5.63 -8.54
N PRO A 159 16.43 6.80 -8.78
CA PRO A 159 15.78 7.93 -9.43
C PRO A 159 15.20 7.60 -10.82
N SER A 160 15.87 6.74 -11.61
CA SER A 160 15.39 6.36 -12.93
C SER A 160 14.11 5.53 -12.84
N TYR A 161 14.03 4.63 -11.85
CA TYR A 161 12.80 3.88 -11.58
C TYR A 161 11.66 4.80 -11.12
N ILE A 162 11.92 5.76 -10.23
CA ILE A 162 10.91 6.75 -9.80
C ILE A 162 10.38 7.52 -11.02
N ALA A 163 11.28 8.04 -11.87
CA ALA A 163 10.87 8.76 -13.08
C ALA A 163 10.07 7.87 -14.05
N GLU A 164 10.41 6.57 -14.15
CA GLU A 164 9.66 5.61 -14.95
C GLU A 164 8.21 5.47 -14.45
N ILE A 165 8.01 5.16 -13.16
CA ILE A 165 6.67 4.92 -12.60
C ILE A 165 5.81 6.20 -12.59
N MET A 166 6.43 7.38 -12.42
CA MET A 166 5.77 8.68 -12.51
C MET A 166 5.10 8.91 -13.87
N ASN A 167 5.75 8.45 -14.95
CA ASN A 167 5.23 8.60 -16.30
C ASN A 167 4.19 7.52 -16.67
N GLN A 168 3.97 6.53 -15.80
CA GLN A 168 3.11 5.38 -16.09
C GLN A 168 1.81 5.44 -15.28
N HIS A 169 1.92 5.40 -13.95
CA HIS A 169 0.77 5.12 -13.09
C HIS A 169 0.90 5.65 -11.66
N VAL A 170 2.01 6.29 -11.28
CA VAL A 170 2.22 6.78 -9.91
C VAL A 170 2.26 8.29 -9.88
N LEU A 171 1.39 8.90 -9.06
CA LEU A 171 1.40 10.35 -8.83
C LEU A 171 1.97 10.65 -7.45
N PHE A 172 3.05 11.42 -7.38
CA PHE A 172 3.62 11.86 -6.11
C PHE A 172 3.19 13.30 -5.77
N LYS A 173 2.83 13.52 -4.50
CA LYS A 173 2.72 14.86 -3.91
C LYS A 173 3.86 15.05 -2.92
N VAL A 174 4.36 16.28 -2.82
CA VAL A 174 5.46 16.65 -1.92
C VAL A 174 5.12 17.90 -1.12
N CYS A 175 5.57 17.94 0.13
CA CYS A 175 5.62 19.15 0.94
C CYS A 175 7.05 19.68 0.94
N VAL A 176 7.21 20.94 0.56
CA VAL A 176 8.49 21.65 0.47
C VAL A 176 8.58 22.66 1.61
N ILE A 177 9.72 22.65 2.30
CA ILE A 177 10.10 23.60 3.37
C ILE A 177 11.52 24.06 3.06
N ASP A 178 11.77 25.37 3.03
CA ASP A 178 13.08 25.96 2.72
C ASP A 178 13.72 25.39 1.44
N ASP A 179 12.92 25.32 0.37
CA ASP A 179 13.29 24.81 -0.96
C ASP A 179 13.75 23.35 -0.99
N ARG A 180 13.43 22.56 0.04
CA ARG A 180 13.71 21.12 0.13
C ARG A 180 12.45 20.32 0.37
N ILE A 181 12.37 19.13 -0.21
CA ILE A 181 11.28 18.19 0.04
C ILE A 181 11.41 17.64 1.46
N ALA A 182 10.42 17.97 2.30
CA ALA A 182 10.33 17.54 3.68
C ALA A 182 9.54 16.24 3.85
N SER A 183 8.56 16.03 2.98
CA SER A 183 7.62 14.91 3.04
C SER A 183 7.10 14.57 1.65
N VAL A 184 6.81 13.29 1.42
CA VAL A 184 6.28 12.74 0.17
C VAL A 184 5.25 11.64 0.45
N ALA A 185 4.23 11.54 -0.40
CA ALA A 185 3.33 10.41 -0.52
C ALA A 185 2.95 10.22 -1.99
N SER A 186 2.49 9.03 -2.36
CA SER A 186 2.03 8.74 -3.72
C SER A 186 0.65 8.10 -3.77
N ALA A 187 0.03 8.21 -4.94
CA ALA A 187 -1.08 7.38 -5.36
C ALA A 187 -0.60 6.47 -6.51
N GLU A 188 -0.59 5.15 -6.32
CA GLU A 188 -0.41 4.17 -7.37
C GLU A 188 -1.78 3.86 -8.00
N ILE A 189 -1.99 4.28 -9.25
CA ILE A 189 -3.31 4.30 -9.90
C ILE A 189 -3.50 3.04 -10.75
N ASP A 190 -4.58 2.31 -10.48
CA ASP A 190 -5.10 1.30 -11.39
C ASP A 190 -6.22 1.91 -12.26
N TRP A 191 -5.82 2.41 -13.44
CA TRP A 191 -6.74 2.99 -14.42
C TRP A 191 -7.81 2.01 -14.89
N ASN A 192 -7.49 0.71 -14.93
CA ASN A 192 -8.43 -0.29 -15.39
C ASN A 192 -9.53 -0.52 -14.36
N HIS A 193 -9.19 -0.54 -13.07
CA HIS A 193 -10.16 -0.81 -12.01
C HIS A 193 -10.67 0.44 -11.29
N LYS A 194 -10.20 1.63 -11.69
CA LYS A 194 -10.64 2.93 -11.15
C LYS A 194 -10.42 3.03 -9.63
N ASN A 195 -9.27 2.54 -9.18
CA ASN A 195 -8.82 2.66 -7.79
C ASN A 195 -7.39 3.20 -7.73
N ALA A 196 -6.99 3.70 -6.56
CA ALA A 196 -5.59 4.05 -6.28
C ALA A 196 -5.15 3.65 -4.87
N GLU A 197 -3.92 3.15 -4.76
CA GLU A 197 -3.26 2.90 -3.49
C GLU A 197 -2.52 4.16 -3.02
N MET A 198 -2.93 4.73 -1.90
CA MET A 198 -2.19 5.75 -1.17
C MET A 198 -1.01 5.10 -0.45
N THR A 199 0.20 5.36 -0.94
CA THR A 199 1.40 4.62 -0.55
C THR A 199 2.63 5.53 -0.50
N ASP A 200 3.79 4.90 -0.27
CA ASP A 200 5.12 5.52 -0.22
C ASP A 200 5.21 6.76 0.68
N CYS A 201 4.50 6.71 1.81
CA CYS A 201 4.41 7.78 2.78
C CYS A 201 5.73 7.91 3.55
N ALA A 202 6.49 8.97 3.28
CA ALA A 202 7.77 9.25 3.91
C ALA A 202 7.85 10.71 4.37
N THR A 203 8.24 10.92 5.64
CA THR A 203 8.55 12.24 6.19
C THR A 203 9.89 12.18 6.88
N LEU A 204 10.78 13.12 6.53
CA LEU A 204 12.09 13.21 7.17
C LEU A 204 11.92 13.43 8.70
N PRO A 205 12.74 12.77 9.54
CA PRO A 205 12.59 12.83 10.99
C PRO A 205 12.45 14.24 11.58
N GLU A 206 13.22 15.18 11.05
CA GLU A 206 13.25 16.59 11.47
C GLU A 206 11.93 17.35 11.23
N TYR A 207 11.07 16.88 10.32
CA TYR A 207 9.80 17.53 9.96
C TYR A 207 8.56 16.76 10.43
N ARG A 208 8.73 15.72 11.26
CA ARG A 208 7.61 14.95 11.83
C ARG A 208 6.82 15.79 12.84
N GLY A 209 5.54 15.49 12.99
CA GLY A 209 4.63 16.20 13.89
C GLY A 209 4.06 17.52 13.34
N LEU A 210 4.45 17.93 12.12
CA LEU A 210 3.94 19.15 11.48
C LEU A 210 2.66 18.92 10.65
N GLY A 211 2.05 17.73 10.72
CA GLY A 211 0.85 17.40 9.93
C GLY A 211 1.07 17.30 8.41
N LEU A 212 2.32 17.20 7.93
CA LEU A 212 2.63 17.18 6.49
C LEU A 212 1.95 16.05 5.74
N MET A 213 1.96 14.85 6.31
CA MET A 213 1.36 13.67 5.68
C MET A 213 -0.16 13.82 5.49
N ASP A 214 -0.85 14.46 6.43
CA ASP A 214 -2.28 14.73 6.30
C ASP A 214 -2.57 15.64 5.09
N ASN A 215 -1.78 16.71 4.93
CA ASN A 215 -1.88 17.59 3.76
C ASN A 215 -1.60 16.85 2.44
N LEU A 216 -0.66 15.91 2.44
CA LEU A 216 -0.30 15.13 1.25
C LEU A 216 -1.41 14.18 0.84
N ILE A 217 -1.99 13.45 1.80
CA ILE A 217 -3.12 12.56 1.53
C ILE A 217 -4.33 13.37 1.04
N ASP A 218 -4.63 14.52 1.64
CA ASP A 218 -5.72 15.40 1.19
C ASP A 218 -5.50 15.91 -0.26
N ALA A 219 -4.26 16.29 -0.59
CA ALA A 219 -3.89 16.71 -1.94
C ALA A 219 -3.97 15.54 -2.95
N LEU A 220 -3.61 14.33 -2.55
CA LEU A 220 -3.76 13.12 -3.38
C LEU A 220 -5.23 12.77 -3.59
N GLU A 221 -6.06 12.81 -2.56
CA GLU A 221 -7.51 12.57 -2.65
C GLU A 221 -8.18 13.55 -3.61
N THR A 222 -7.82 14.84 -3.52
CA THR A 222 -8.32 15.86 -4.43
C THR A 222 -7.96 15.54 -5.88
N GLU A 223 -6.72 15.10 -6.13
CA GLU A 223 -6.27 14.68 -7.47
C GLU A 223 -6.94 13.39 -7.95
N MET A 224 -7.22 12.44 -7.05
CA MET A 224 -7.94 11.22 -7.43
C MET A 224 -9.38 11.52 -7.83
N LEU A 225 -10.03 12.48 -7.16
CA LEU A 225 -11.34 12.98 -7.58
C LEU A 225 -11.31 13.62 -8.97
N THR A 226 -10.32 14.46 -9.28
CA THR A 226 -10.20 15.10 -10.61
C THR A 226 -9.93 14.08 -11.72
N LEU A 227 -9.25 12.98 -11.40
CA LEU A 227 -8.93 11.89 -12.32
C LEU A 227 -10.04 10.82 -12.44
N ASP A 228 -11.20 11.02 -11.80
CA ASP A 228 -12.30 10.05 -11.76
C ASP A 228 -11.84 8.69 -11.20
N ILE A 229 -11.12 8.73 -10.08
CA ILE A 229 -10.67 7.58 -9.28
C ILE A 229 -11.39 7.63 -7.92
N PRO A 230 -12.61 7.06 -7.82
CA PRO A 230 -13.46 7.21 -6.64
C PRO A 230 -13.08 6.27 -5.48
N CYS A 231 -12.26 5.25 -5.72
CA CYS A 231 -11.83 4.31 -4.69
C CYS A 231 -10.36 4.55 -4.36
N VAL A 232 -10.07 4.94 -3.11
CA VAL A 232 -8.70 5.05 -2.63
C VAL A 232 -8.50 4.15 -1.42
N TYR A 233 -7.37 3.47 -1.37
CA TYR A 233 -7.06 2.55 -0.30
C TYR A 233 -5.59 2.65 0.10
N SER A 234 -5.19 2.03 1.21
CA SER A 234 -3.79 1.90 1.57
C SER A 234 -3.53 0.58 2.27
N LEU A 235 -2.37 -0.02 2.00
CA LEU A 235 -1.80 -1.10 2.78
C LEU A 235 -0.73 -0.50 3.69
N ALA A 236 -1.10 -0.16 4.92
CA ALA A 236 -0.22 0.55 5.84
C ALA A 236 0.31 -0.39 6.93
N ARG A 237 1.59 -0.24 7.32
CA ARG A 237 2.18 -1.06 8.39
C ARG A 237 1.31 -1.00 9.66
N ALA A 238 0.90 -2.17 10.15
CA ALA A 238 -0.08 -2.28 11.23
C ALA A 238 0.40 -1.67 12.55
N ARG A 239 1.71 -1.65 12.79
CA ARG A 239 2.34 -1.05 13.98
C ARG A 239 2.68 0.42 13.84
N SER A 240 2.37 1.05 12.70
CA SER A 240 2.67 2.46 12.50
C SER A 240 1.52 3.33 12.99
N LEU A 241 1.64 3.83 14.22
CA LEU A 241 0.65 4.73 14.83
C LEU A 241 0.44 6.00 14.00
N GLY A 242 1.53 6.63 13.55
CA GLY A 242 1.46 7.88 12.79
C GLY A 242 0.68 7.77 11.49
N ILE A 243 0.89 6.72 10.69
CA ILE A 243 0.15 6.53 9.43
C ILE A 243 -1.29 6.08 9.69
N THR A 244 -1.52 5.26 10.71
CA THR A 244 -2.86 4.85 11.15
C THR A 244 -3.68 6.08 11.53
N MET A 245 -3.08 7.02 12.25
CA MET A 245 -3.70 8.29 12.61
C MET A 245 -4.09 9.12 11.39
N VAL A 246 -3.21 9.24 10.40
CA VAL A 246 -3.49 9.97 9.16
C VAL A 246 -4.72 9.39 8.45
N PHE A 247 -4.74 8.07 8.21
CA PHE A 247 -5.86 7.44 7.51
C PHE A 247 -7.16 7.52 8.32
N ARG A 248 -7.12 7.30 9.64
CA ARG A 248 -8.30 7.48 10.51
C ARG A 248 -8.84 8.91 10.46
N ASN A 249 -7.99 9.92 10.65
CA ASN A 249 -8.39 11.32 10.66
C ASN A 249 -8.98 11.77 9.31
N ARG A 250 -8.51 11.19 8.21
CA ARG A 250 -9.04 11.46 6.86
C ARG A 250 -10.30 10.63 6.54
N GLY A 251 -10.82 9.84 7.47
CA GLY A 251 -12.07 9.11 7.33
C GLY A 251 -11.93 7.76 6.59
N TYR A 252 -10.72 7.21 6.49
CA TYR A 252 -10.55 5.85 5.98
C TYR A 252 -11.10 4.84 6.98
N GLN A 253 -11.76 3.82 6.45
CA GLN A 253 -12.29 2.71 7.21
C GLN A 253 -11.28 1.56 7.21
N TYR A 254 -11.08 0.96 8.38
CA TYR A 254 -10.30 -0.27 8.50
C TYR A 254 -11.07 -1.45 7.89
N ARG A 255 -10.41 -2.24 7.04
CA ARG A 255 -11.03 -3.34 6.28
C ARG A 255 -10.37 -4.70 6.47
N GLY A 256 -9.51 -4.82 7.47
CA GLY A 256 -8.77 -6.04 7.76
C GLY A 256 -7.26 -5.84 7.73
N ARG A 257 -6.53 -6.93 7.87
CA ARG A 257 -5.07 -6.92 8.01
C ARG A 257 -4.45 -8.07 7.27
N LEU A 258 -3.53 -7.76 6.36
CA LEU A 258 -2.68 -8.73 5.70
C LEU A 258 -1.57 -9.12 6.68
N VAL A 259 -1.67 -10.30 7.28
CA VAL A 259 -0.72 -10.82 8.27
C VAL A 259 0.63 -11.09 7.63
N ASN A 260 1.70 -10.61 8.27
CA ASN A 260 3.09 -10.83 7.84
C ASN A 260 3.24 -10.62 6.32
N ASN A 261 2.79 -9.49 5.78
CA ASN A 261 2.63 -9.35 4.33
C ASN A 261 3.91 -8.88 3.64
N CYS A 262 4.66 -7.98 4.30
CA CYS A 262 5.82 -7.33 3.73
C CYS A 262 7.04 -7.54 4.62
N HIS A 263 8.21 -7.78 4.03
CA HIS A 263 9.47 -7.82 4.75
C HIS A 263 10.07 -6.42 4.80
N ILE A 264 10.09 -5.82 6.00
CA ILE A 264 10.53 -4.44 6.22
C ILE A 264 11.41 -4.44 7.47
N CYS A 265 12.59 -3.82 7.37
CA CYS A 265 13.59 -3.70 8.43
C CYS A 265 14.06 -5.03 9.03
N GLY A 266 14.12 -6.11 8.25
CA GLY A 266 14.62 -7.41 8.71
C GLY A 266 13.57 -8.34 9.33
N GLN A 267 12.29 -7.97 9.29
CA GLN A 267 11.20 -8.80 9.80
C GLN A 267 9.94 -8.64 8.95
N TYR A 268 8.97 -9.54 9.14
CA TYR A 268 7.65 -9.38 8.54
C TYR A 268 6.82 -8.34 9.30
N GLU A 269 6.17 -7.48 8.53
CA GLU A 269 5.16 -6.53 8.99
C GLU A 269 3.81 -6.93 8.43
N SER A 270 2.80 -6.96 9.30
CA SER A 270 1.41 -6.99 8.85
C SER A 270 1.00 -5.62 8.32
N MET A 271 0.04 -5.60 7.39
CA MET A 271 -0.42 -4.37 6.74
C MET A 271 -1.92 -4.22 6.97
N ASN A 272 -2.32 -3.17 7.68
CA ASN A 272 -3.72 -2.77 7.80
C ASN A 272 -4.24 -2.27 6.46
N ILE A 273 -5.44 -2.72 6.10
CA ILE A 273 -6.14 -2.31 4.90
C ILE A 273 -7.04 -1.13 5.28
N TRP A 274 -6.78 0.02 4.67
CA TRP A 274 -7.56 1.24 4.82
C TRP A 274 -8.26 1.54 3.52
N GLU A 275 -9.55 1.89 3.56
CA GLU A 275 -10.31 2.28 2.37
C GLU A 275 -11.09 3.57 2.63
N LYS A 276 -11.10 4.46 1.64
CA LYS A 276 -12.02 5.59 1.58
C LYS A 276 -12.65 5.65 0.19
N GLN A 277 -13.95 5.93 0.18
CA GLN A 277 -14.68 6.23 -1.05
C GLN A 277 -14.72 7.74 -1.19
N LEU A 278 -14.17 8.24 -2.29
CA LEU A 278 -14.22 9.65 -2.63
C LEU A 278 -15.54 9.89 -3.34
N ASN A 279 -16.39 10.71 -2.73
CA ASN A 279 -17.62 11.15 -3.36
C ASN A 279 -17.37 12.53 -3.95
N THR A 280 -17.77 12.72 -5.19
CA THR A 280 -18.03 14.07 -5.70
C THR A 280 -19.20 14.60 -4.88
N THR A 281 -19.01 15.67 -4.11
CA THR A 281 -20.18 16.45 -3.67
C THR A 281 -20.82 16.95 -4.95
N VAL A 282 -21.99 16.41 -5.29
CA VAL A 282 -22.85 16.89 -6.38
C VAL A 282 -23.41 18.24 -5.99
#